data_AF-A0ABD3QQX6-F1
#
_entry.id   AF-A0ABD3QQX6-F1
#
_cell.length_a   1.000
_cell.length_b   1.000
_cell.length_c   1.000
_cell.angle_alpha   90.00
_cell.angle_beta   90.00
_cell.angle_gamma   90.00
#
_symmetry.space_group_name_H-M   'P 1'
#
loop_
_entity.id
_entity.type
_entity.pdbx_description
1 polymer ?
#
loop_
_entity_poly.entity_id
_entity_poly.type
_entity_poly.pdbx_seq_one_letter_code
_entity_poly.pdbx_strand_id
1 'polypeptide(L)'
;MHRLAVQRAYDWMHEDTRSAFMDLSSLCDGIGRGKTPRGIYNTNAFRLSNADRTGGLFLTIARMNHSCRPNVNHYRSLSLQMALVFASCNIAAGEELCTTYGPSEWMNTQGRREFLCKRFAFDCNCKMCVKGNDLGGDKRMEAIRSLQEAITLLSSLVVDGGAWSSKCGGDSTVAALESVERASTRGAFTKSIYHRGYAICDTAGDNAGARSYLVSELRAVRDSKGITVPM
;
A
#
# COMPACT_ATOMS: atom_id res chain seq x y z
N MET A 1 -23.02 13.48 13.27
CA MET A 1 -22.15 13.00 14.39
C MET A 1 -20.67 13.34 14.18
N HIS A 2 -20.01 12.91 13.09
CA HIS A 2 -18.57 13.18 12.85
C HIS A 2 -18.13 14.65 13.02
N ARG A 3 -18.83 15.59 12.36
CA ARG A 3 -18.50 17.04 12.46
C ARG A 3 -18.46 17.54 13.90
N LEU A 4 -19.43 17.13 14.72
CA LEU A 4 -19.52 17.54 16.13
C LEU A 4 -18.42 16.88 16.98
N ALA A 5 -18.09 15.62 16.69
CA ALA A 5 -17.02 14.91 17.40
C ALA A 5 -15.66 15.58 17.17
N VAL A 6 -15.32 15.91 15.91
CA VAL A 6 -14.07 16.62 15.60
C VAL A 6 -14.05 18.01 16.22
N GLN A 7 -15.17 18.75 16.19
CA GLN A 7 -15.24 20.07 16.81
C GLN A 7 -15.01 19.99 18.32
N ARG A 8 -15.68 19.08 19.04
CA ARG A 8 -15.48 18.90 20.48
C ARG A 8 -14.04 18.51 20.82
N ALA A 9 -13.45 17.59 20.05
CA ALA A 9 -12.06 17.20 20.24
C ALA A 9 -11.11 18.40 20.06
N TYR A 10 -11.35 19.24 19.06
CA TYR A 10 -10.61 20.47 18.84
C TYR A 10 -10.78 21.47 19.99
N ASP A 11 -12.01 21.69 20.46
CA ASP A 11 -12.30 22.63 21.55
C ASP A 11 -11.63 22.23 22.87
N TRP A 12 -11.41 20.92 23.09
CA TRP A 12 -10.73 20.35 24.26
C TRP A 12 -9.20 20.37 24.18
N MET A 13 -8.61 20.70 23.02
CA MET A 13 -7.15 20.78 22.88
C MET A 13 -6.60 22.00 23.63
N HIS A 14 -5.36 21.89 24.12
CA HIS A 14 -4.58 23.05 24.58
C HIS A 14 -4.44 24.08 23.45
N GLU A 15 -4.27 25.36 23.79
CA GLU A 15 -4.20 26.46 22.82
C GLU A 15 -3.08 26.25 21.79
N ASP A 16 -1.89 25.88 22.25
CA ASP A 16 -0.75 25.57 21.36
C ASP A 16 -1.07 24.43 20.38
N THR A 17 -1.75 23.39 20.86
CA THR A 17 -2.17 22.25 20.04
C THR A 17 -3.22 22.68 19.02
N ARG A 18 -4.15 23.57 19.38
CA ARG A 18 -5.12 24.14 18.43
C ARG A 18 -4.44 24.98 17.36
N SER A 19 -3.46 25.78 17.73
CA SER A 19 -2.66 26.57 16.79
C SER A 19 -1.93 25.66 15.79
N ALA A 20 -1.19 24.66 16.29
CA ALA A 20 -0.51 23.67 15.45
C ALA A 20 -1.46 22.84 14.58
N PHE A 21 -2.65 22.53 15.09
CA PHE A 21 -3.71 21.87 14.34
C PHE A 21 -4.22 22.76 13.20
N MET A 22 -4.51 24.03 13.45
CA MET A 22 -5.04 24.97 12.44
C MET A 22 -4.00 25.36 11.37
N ASP A 23 -2.72 25.20 11.67
CA ASP A 23 -1.63 25.37 10.71
C ASP A 23 -1.64 24.31 9.60
N LEU A 24 -2.12 23.09 9.88
CA LEU A 24 -2.17 22.00 8.90
C LEU A 24 -3.04 22.32 7.67
N SER A 25 -2.76 21.62 6.57
CA SER A 25 -3.53 21.74 5.32
C SER A 25 -5.01 21.41 5.53
N SER A 26 -5.89 22.02 4.75
CA SER A 26 -7.32 21.72 4.79
C SER A 26 -7.90 21.83 3.40
N LEU A 27 -8.53 20.76 2.94
CA LEU A 27 -9.54 20.88 1.90
C LEU A 27 -10.77 21.53 2.52
N CYS A 28 -11.12 22.72 2.05
CA CYS A 28 -12.31 23.42 2.51
C CYS A 28 -13.57 22.67 2.01
N ASP A 29 -14.62 22.65 2.83
CA ASP A 29 -15.93 22.10 2.45
C ASP A 29 -16.70 23.05 1.49
N GLY A 30 -16.01 23.77 0.61
CA GLY A 30 -16.57 24.74 -0.34
C GLY A 30 -15.62 25.90 -0.66
N ILE A 31 -15.72 26.43 -1.88
CA ILE A 31 -14.95 27.60 -2.35
C ILE A 31 -15.30 28.82 -1.49
N GLY A 32 -14.30 29.50 -0.94
CA GLY A 32 -14.45 30.75 -0.18
C GLY A 32 -14.74 30.62 1.31
N ARG A 33 -14.80 29.41 1.89
CA ARG A 33 -14.87 29.22 3.34
C ARG A 33 -13.46 28.97 3.91
N GLY A 34 -13.15 29.59 5.05
CA GLY A 34 -11.88 29.37 5.76
C GLY A 34 -11.70 27.92 6.25
N LYS A 35 -10.50 27.60 6.75
CA LYS A 35 -10.20 26.27 7.32
C LYS A 35 -11.18 25.94 8.45
N THR A 36 -11.63 24.69 8.51
CA THR A 36 -12.46 24.20 9.62
C THR A 36 -11.77 23.02 10.31
N PRO A 37 -12.05 22.78 11.60
CA PRO A 37 -11.48 21.62 12.29
C PRO A 37 -11.77 20.29 11.58
N ARG A 38 -12.98 20.16 11.02
CA ARG A 38 -13.36 19.00 10.21
C ARG A 38 -12.53 18.88 8.94
N GLY A 39 -12.36 19.96 8.18
CA GLY A 39 -11.60 19.95 6.94
C GLY A 39 -10.14 19.54 7.17
N ILE A 40 -9.52 20.09 8.21
CA ILE A 40 -8.17 19.74 8.63
C ILE A 40 -8.09 18.27 9.04
N TYR A 41 -8.97 17.82 9.94
CA TYR A 41 -8.96 16.43 10.40
C TYR A 41 -9.14 15.48 9.22
N ASN A 42 -10.13 15.72 8.36
CA ASN A 42 -10.38 14.87 7.20
C ASN A 42 -9.21 14.89 6.22
N THR A 43 -8.48 15.98 6.08
CA THR A 43 -7.33 16.05 5.16
C THR A 43 -6.11 15.30 5.69
N ASN A 44 -5.88 15.33 7.01
CA ASN A 44 -4.60 14.90 7.60
C ASN A 44 -4.70 13.65 8.50
N ALA A 45 -5.89 13.14 8.79
CA ALA A 45 -6.04 11.99 9.69
C ALA A 45 -5.64 10.67 9.03
N PHE A 46 -4.92 9.86 9.80
CA PHE A 46 -4.50 8.51 9.48
C PHE A 46 -5.56 7.51 9.93
N ARG A 47 -5.75 6.45 9.13
CA ARG A 47 -6.57 5.31 9.53
C ARG A 47 -5.80 4.50 10.59
N LEU A 48 -6.42 4.28 11.76
CA LEU A 48 -5.79 3.56 12.87
C LEU A 48 -6.14 2.07 12.90
N SER A 49 -7.37 1.73 12.51
CA SER A 49 -7.92 0.37 12.50
C SER A 49 -8.83 0.20 11.29
N ASN A 50 -8.73 -0.96 10.64
CA ASN A 50 -9.65 -1.35 9.58
C ASN A 50 -11.01 -1.82 10.15
N ALA A 51 -11.02 -2.43 11.34
CA ALA A 51 -12.22 -2.93 11.99
C ALA A 51 -13.11 -1.77 12.50
N ASP A 52 -12.49 -0.80 13.18
CA ASP A 52 -13.24 0.17 13.98
C ASP A 52 -13.47 1.51 13.27
N ARG A 53 -13.08 1.60 11.98
CA ARG A 53 -13.11 2.83 11.16
C ARG A 53 -12.58 4.07 11.89
N THR A 54 -11.65 3.86 12.82
CA THR A 54 -11.15 4.91 13.71
C THR A 54 -9.99 5.63 13.03
N GLY A 55 -10.04 6.96 13.04
CA GLY A 55 -8.97 7.83 12.55
C GLY A 55 -8.21 8.49 13.69
N GLY A 56 -6.96 8.82 13.46
CA GLY A 56 -6.12 9.58 14.39
C GLY A 56 -5.31 10.63 13.65
N LEU A 57 -5.13 11.78 14.29
CA LEU A 57 -4.31 12.85 13.73
C LEU A 57 -3.02 12.97 14.54
N PHE A 58 -1.89 12.88 13.85
CA PHE A 58 -0.57 13.03 14.43
C PHE A 58 0.05 14.29 13.84
N LEU A 59 0.06 15.39 14.61
CA LEU A 59 0.41 16.72 14.08
C LEU A 59 1.78 16.77 13.40
N THR A 60 2.78 16.03 13.92
CA THR A 60 4.12 15.96 13.31
C THR A 60 4.11 15.18 12.00
N ILE A 61 3.49 14.00 11.97
CA ILE A 61 3.47 13.12 10.79
C ILE A 61 2.61 13.71 9.68
N ALA A 62 1.54 14.43 10.03
CA ALA A 62 0.66 15.14 9.10
C ALA A 62 1.37 16.21 8.25
N ARG A 63 2.61 16.59 8.60
CA ARG A 63 3.42 17.53 7.81
C ARG A 63 4.22 16.86 6.69
N MET A 64 4.38 15.53 6.71
CA MET A 64 5.15 14.84 5.68
C MET A 64 4.35 14.78 4.38
N ASN A 65 4.96 15.23 3.29
CA ASN A 65 4.34 15.23 1.97
C ASN A 65 4.25 13.83 1.35
N HIS A 66 3.50 13.75 0.25
CA HIS A 66 3.32 12.53 -0.51
C HIS A 66 4.44 12.28 -1.53
N SER A 67 4.92 11.03 -1.60
CA SER A 67 5.59 10.48 -2.78
C SER A 67 5.03 9.10 -3.10
N CYS A 68 4.82 8.80 -4.40
CA CYS A 68 4.45 7.45 -4.83
C CYS A 68 5.61 6.43 -4.67
N ARG A 69 6.83 6.94 -4.46
CA ARG A 69 8.00 6.16 -4.00
C ARG A 69 8.52 6.82 -2.72
N PRO A 70 7.89 6.54 -1.57
CA PRO A 70 8.24 7.18 -0.31
C PRO A 70 9.62 6.71 0.18
N ASN A 71 10.32 7.58 0.90
CA ASN A 71 11.59 7.28 1.57
C ASN A 71 11.42 7.04 3.08
N VAL A 72 10.20 7.18 3.60
CA VAL A 72 9.82 6.77 4.95
C VAL A 72 8.55 5.93 4.95
N ASN A 73 8.42 5.06 5.95
CA ASN A 73 7.20 4.35 6.29
C ASN A 73 6.79 4.72 7.72
N HIS A 74 5.49 4.60 8.03
CA HIS A 74 5.00 4.81 9.37
C HIS A 74 4.29 3.57 9.92
N TYR A 75 4.43 3.33 11.22
CA TYR A 75 3.81 2.22 11.94
C TYR A 75 3.20 2.74 13.23
N ARG A 76 1.96 2.34 13.52
CA ARG A 76 1.30 2.65 14.79
C ARG A 76 1.66 1.57 15.81
N SER A 77 2.41 1.94 16.84
CA SER A 77 2.62 1.10 18.01
C SER A 77 1.50 1.30 19.01
N LEU A 78 0.71 0.25 19.25
CA LEU A 78 -0.36 0.27 20.26
C LEU A 78 0.21 0.30 21.68
N SER A 79 1.32 -0.40 21.93
CA SER A 79 1.96 -0.46 23.25
C SER A 79 2.52 0.90 23.66
N LEU A 80 3.16 1.60 22.72
CA LEU A 80 3.70 2.94 22.97
C LEU A 80 2.65 4.04 22.79
N GLN A 81 1.47 3.72 22.25
CA GLN A 81 0.45 4.70 21.84
C GLN A 81 1.00 5.79 20.92
N MET A 82 1.99 5.44 20.09
CA MET A 82 2.70 6.35 19.21
C MET A 82 2.64 5.90 17.76
N ALA A 83 2.76 6.85 16.85
CA ALA A 83 3.10 6.56 15.47
C ALA A 83 4.62 6.75 15.29
N LEU A 84 5.27 5.69 14.84
CA LEU A 84 6.70 5.62 14.59
C LEU A 84 6.94 5.84 13.09
N VAL A 85 8.01 6.55 12.74
CA VAL A 85 8.42 6.79 11.36
C VAL A 85 9.81 6.19 11.16
N PHE A 86 9.96 5.38 10.12
CA PHE A 86 11.19 4.68 9.80
C PHE A 86 11.63 5.02 8.37
N ALA A 87 12.92 5.25 8.17
CA ALA A 87 13.48 5.34 6.83
C ALA A 87 13.31 4.00 6.09
N SER A 88 12.84 4.06 4.85
CA SER A 88 12.69 2.90 3.96
C SER A 88 13.82 2.77 2.94
N CYS A 89 14.68 3.79 2.87
CA CYS A 89 15.91 3.83 2.08
C CYS A 89 16.93 4.78 2.73
N ASN A 90 18.12 4.87 2.14
CA ASN A 90 19.08 5.92 2.51
C ASN A 90 18.48 7.29 2.17
N ILE A 91 18.66 8.26 3.06
CA ILE A 91 18.13 9.63 2.95
C ILE A 91 19.31 10.58 3.09
N ALA A 92 19.52 11.43 2.09
CA ALA A 92 20.59 12.43 2.13
C ALA A 92 20.23 13.61 3.04
N ALA A 93 21.24 14.30 3.58
CA ALA A 93 21.00 15.54 4.33
C ALA A 93 20.30 16.58 3.42
N GLY A 94 19.20 17.15 3.91
CA GLY A 94 18.37 18.09 3.15
C GLY A 94 17.36 17.44 2.20
N GLU A 95 17.33 16.11 2.08
CA GLU A 95 16.27 15.41 1.34
C GLU A 95 14.95 15.44 2.13
N GLU A 96 13.85 15.76 1.44
CA GLU A 96 12.52 15.80 2.05
C GLU A 96 12.04 14.39 2.45
N LEU A 97 11.45 14.29 3.65
CA LEU A 97 10.81 13.06 4.12
C LEU A 97 9.39 12.95 3.54
N CYS A 98 9.18 11.96 2.69
CA CYS A 98 7.90 11.74 2.02
C CYS A 98 7.31 10.37 2.36
N THR A 99 6.04 10.36 2.75
CA THR A 99 5.24 9.15 3.00
C THR A 99 4.28 8.87 1.83
N THR A 100 3.60 7.73 1.82
CA THR A 100 2.46 7.50 0.90
C THR A 100 1.15 7.92 1.55
N TYR A 101 0.24 8.51 0.77
CA TYR A 101 -1.12 8.87 1.19
C TYR A 101 -2.15 7.80 0.78
N GLY A 102 -1.67 6.68 0.24
CA GLY A 102 -2.50 5.56 -0.19
C GLY A 102 -3.23 5.79 -1.52
N PRO A 103 -4.02 4.77 -1.91
CA PRO A 103 -3.41 3.55 -2.39
C PRO A 103 -2.59 3.85 -3.67
N SER A 104 -1.30 4.14 -3.49
CA SER A 104 -0.33 4.17 -4.59
C SER A 104 -0.01 2.78 -5.11
N GLU A 105 -0.50 1.75 -4.40
CA GLU A 105 0.14 0.45 -4.39
C GLU A 105 0.04 -0.25 -5.73
N TRP A 106 -1.00 -0.04 -6.55
CA TRP A 106 -1.19 -0.78 -7.82
C TRP A 106 -1.78 0.06 -8.95
N MET A 107 -1.83 1.38 -8.79
CA MET A 107 -2.40 2.29 -9.78
C MET A 107 -1.32 2.80 -10.75
N ASN A 108 -1.68 2.97 -12.02
CA ASN A 108 -0.87 3.72 -12.98
C ASN A 108 -0.82 5.21 -12.62
N THR A 109 0.03 5.99 -13.30
CA THR A 109 0.25 7.40 -12.97
C THR A 109 -1.03 8.22 -13.02
N GLN A 110 -1.91 7.94 -13.98
CA GLN A 110 -3.19 8.61 -14.09
C GLN A 110 -4.07 8.31 -12.86
N GLY A 111 -4.28 7.04 -12.51
CA GLY A 111 -5.10 6.65 -11.37
C GLY A 111 -4.58 7.20 -10.04
N ARG A 112 -3.25 7.23 -9.85
CA ARG A 112 -2.63 7.85 -8.66
C ARG A 112 -2.95 9.35 -8.59
N ARG A 113 -2.83 10.08 -9.70
CA ARG A 113 -3.15 11.52 -9.75
C ARG A 113 -4.63 11.79 -9.55
N GLU A 114 -5.51 11.03 -10.17
CA GLU A 114 -6.96 11.16 -9.99
C GLU A 114 -7.36 10.95 -8.52
N PHE A 115 -6.80 9.93 -7.86
CA PHE A 115 -7.01 9.69 -6.44
C PHE A 115 -6.52 10.88 -5.59
N LEU A 116 -5.28 11.33 -5.81
CA LEU A 116 -4.68 12.40 -5.03
C LEU A 116 -5.38 13.75 -5.24
N CYS A 117 -5.73 14.08 -6.48
CA CYS A 117 -6.48 15.28 -6.81
C CYS A 117 -7.87 15.26 -6.15
N LYS A 118 -8.60 14.14 -6.25
CA LYS A 118 -9.91 14.00 -5.61
C LYS A 118 -9.84 14.11 -4.08
N ARG A 119 -8.77 13.58 -3.46
CA ARG A 119 -8.69 13.43 -2.00
C ARG A 119 -7.90 14.52 -1.28
N PHE A 120 -6.97 15.17 -1.98
CA PHE A 120 -5.99 16.12 -1.44
C PHE A 120 -5.79 17.37 -2.34
N ALA A 121 -6.45 17.45 -3.50
CA ALA A 121 -6.38 18.57 -4.45
C ALA A 121 -4.96 18.96 -4.90
N PHE A 122 -4.11 17.97 -5.20
CA PHE A 122 -2.83 18.20 -5.85
C PHE A 122 -2.51 17.10 -6.87
N ASP A 123 -1.65 17.45 -7.83
CA ASP A 123 -1.05 16.51 -8.77
C ASP A 123 0.36 16.10 -8.32
N CYS A 124 0.59 14.80 -8.21
CA CYS A 124 1.90 14.28 -7.81
C CYS A 124 2.92 14.40 -8.96
N ASN A 125 4.08 14.97 -8.63
CA ASN A 125 5.24 15.13 -9.53
C ASN A 125 6.50 14.42 -9.00
N CYS A 126 6.34 13.41 -8.15
CA CYS A 126 7.47 12.61 -7.68
C CYS A 126 8.14 11.85 -8.85
N LYS A 127 9.31 11.27 -8.60
CA LYS A 127 10.10 10.50 -9.60
C LYS A 127 9.31 9.38 -10.30
N MET A 128 8.26 8.84 -9.67
CA MET A 128 7.39 7.82 -10.29
C MET A 128 6.32 8.41 -11.23
N CYS A 129 6.00 9.70 -11.13
CA CYS A 129 4.90 10.34 -11.86
C CYS A 129 5.36 11.31 -12.97
N VAL A 130 6.63 11.72 -12.99
CA VAL A 130 7.17 12.55 -14.08
C VAL A 130 7.16 11.76 -15.40
N LYS A 131 6.74 12.40 -16.50
CA LYS A 131 6.72 11.81 -17.86
C LYS A 131 8.13 11.32 -18.23
N GLY A 132 8.24 10.08 -18.72
CA GLY A 132 9.52 9.48 -19.12
C GLY A 132 10.09 8.43 -18.17
N ASN A 133 9.24 7.74 -17.39
CA ASN A 133 9.70 6.55 -16.67
C ASN A 133 9.85 5.36 -17.64
N ASP A 134 10.90 5.42 -18.46
CA ASP A 134 11.33 4.37 -19.41
C ASP A 134 11.76 3.07 -18.70
N LEU A 135 11.80 3.06 -17.36
CA LEU A 135 11.98 1.85 -16.55
C LEU A 135 10.66 1.10 -16.28
N GLY A 136 9.56 1.49 -16.94
CA GLY A 136 8.31 0.73 -16.95
C GLY A 136 7.53 0.81 -15.64
N GLY A 137 7.57 1.95 -14.93
CA GLY A 137 6.87 2.13 -13.66
C GLY A 137 5.39 1.72 -13.72
N ASP A 138 4.62 2.27 -14.65
CA ASP A 138 3.19 1.94 -14.77
C ASP A 138 2.95 0.52 -15.27
N LYS A 139 3.73 0.03 -16.26
CA LYS A 139 3.67 -1.38 -16.70
C LYS A 139 3.97 -2.35 -15.55
N ARG A 140 4.93 -2.00 -14.69
CA ARG A 140 5.28 -2.76 -13.48
C ARG A 140 4.16 -2.68 -12.45
N MET A 141 3.54 -1.52 -12.23
CA MET A 141 2.40 -1.40 -11.30
C MET A 141 1.20 -2.21 -11.80
N GLU A 142 0.90 -2.17 -13.09
CA GLU A 142 -0.14 -2.97 -13.74
C GLU A 142 0.16 -4.47 -13.62
N ALA A 143 1.40 -4.88 -13.88
CA ALA A 143 1.82 -6.26 -13.67
C ALA A 143 1.62 -6.70 -12.21
N ILE A 144 2.06 -5.91 -11.22
CA ILE A 144 1.89 -6.30 -9.82
C ILE A 144 0.39 -6.28 -9.42
N ARG A 145 -0.42 -5.38 -9.97
CA ARG A 145 -1.88 -5.40 -9.81
C ARG A 145 -2.46 -6.74 -10.27
N SER A 146 -2.13 -7.16 -11.49
CA SER A 146 -2.58 -8.44 -12.04
C SER A 146 -2.11 -9.62 -11.19
N LEU A 147 -0.88 -9.57 -10.69
CA LEU A 147 -0.38 -10.59 -9.75
C LEU A 147 -1.19 -10.65 -8.45
N GLN A 148 -1.57 -9.51 -7.89
CA GLN A 148 -2.35 -9.48 -6.64
C GLN A 148 -3.80 -9.89 -6.82
N GLU A 149 -4.42 -9.51 -7.94
CA GLU A 149 -5.76 -10.00 -8.32
C GLU A 149 -5.73 -11.53 -8.43
N ALA A 150 -4.70 -12.07 -9.08
CA ALA A 150 -4.46 -13.52 -9.15
C ALA A 150 -4.21 -14.15 -7.77
N ILE A 151 -3.39 -13.54 -6.91
CA ILE A 151 -3.16 -14.02 -5.53
C ILE A 151 -4.49 -14.03 -4.75
N THR A 152 -5.31 -13.00 -4.88
CA THR A 152 -6.57 -12.89 -4.14
C THR A 152 -7.56 -13.96 -4.59
N LEU A 153 -7.71 -14.14 -5.91
CA LEU A 153 -8.53 -15.20 -6.48
C LEU A 153 -8.11 -16.57 -5.94
N LEU A 154 -6.81 -16.86 -5.98
CA LEU A 154 -6.25 -18.10 -5.46
C LEU A 154 -6.44 -18.28 -3.95
N SER A 155 -6.35 -17.22 -3.14
CA SER A 155 -6.64 -17.29 -1.70
C SER A 155 -8.08 -17.69 -1.42
N SER A 156 -9.02 -17.20 -2.22
CA SER A 156 -10.46 -17.43 -2.02
C SER A 156 -10.89 -18.89 -2.27
N LEU A 157 -10.14 -19.62 -3.09
CA LEU A 157 -10.41 -21.03 -3.40
C LEU A 157 -10.03 -22.00 -2.27
N VAL A 158 -9.38 -21.52 -1.20
CA VAL A 158 -8.84 -22.35 -0.10
C VAL A 158 -9.71 -22.28 1.16
N VAL A 159 -10.65 -21.33 1.26
CA VAL A 159 -11.39 -21.06 2.51
C VAL A 159 -12.54 -22.06 2.74
N ASP A 160 -13.02 -22.76 1.72
CA ASP A 160 -14.00 -23.83 1.91
C ASP A 160 -13.30 -25.15 2.26
N GLY A 161 -13.31 -25.43 3.57
CA GLY A 161 -12.61 -26.53 4.23
C GLY A 161 -12.49 -27.84 3.46
N GLY A 162 -11.23 -28.27 3.28
CA GLY A 162 -10.86 -29.67 3.49
C GLY A 162 -10.85 -30.61 2.29
N ALA A 163 -11.28 -30.21 1.10
CA ALA A 163 -11.08 -31.04 -0.10
C ALA A 163 -10.90 -30.20 -1.36
N TRP A 164 -9.71 -30.30 -1.97
CA TRP A 164 -9.43 -29.76 -3.29
C TRP A 164 -10.35 -30.40 -4.33
N SER A 165 -11.30 -29.63 -4.86
CA SER A 165 -12.11 -30.01 -6.02
C SER A 165 -11.26 -29.83 -7.29
N SER A 166 -10.77 -30.96 -7.82
CA SER A 166 -9.85 -31.07 -8.95
C SER A 166 -10.36 -30.51 -10.29
N LYS A 167 -11.58 -29.98 -10.37
CA LYS A 167 -12.20 -29.59 -11.64
C LYS A 167 -12.21 -28.10 -11.96
N CYS A 168 -12.04 -27.21 -10.97
CA CYS A 168 -12.22 -25.76 -11.17
C CYS A 168 -11.02 -24.90 -10.71
N GLY A 169 -10.16 -25.44 -9.83
CA GLY A 169 -9.01 -24.71 -9.26
C GLY A 169 -7.74 -24.71 -10.12
N GLY A 170 -7.62 -25.65 -11.07
CA GLY A 170 -6.47 -25.77 -11.97
C GLY A 170 -6.36 -24.59 -12.94
N ASP A 171 -7.43 -24.31 -13.67
CA ASP A 171 -7.44 -23.32 -14.76
C ASP A 171 -7.15 -21.89 -14.27
N SER A 172 -7.69 -21.51 -13.10
CA SER A 172 -7.46 -20.19 -12.50
C SER A 172 -6.02 -20.02 -11.97
N THR A 173 -5.40 -21.12 -11.52
CA THR A 173 -4.00 -21.09 -11.07
C THR A 173 -3.04 -21.11 -12.24
N VAL A 174 -3.32 -21.89 -13.28
CA VAL A 174 -2.55 -21.86 -14.52
C VAL A 174 -2.61 -20.46 -15.14
N ALA A 175 -3.80 -19.85 -15.24
CA ALA A 175 -3.94 -18.47 -15.73
C ALA A 175 -3.20 -17.43 -14.86
N ALA A 176 -3.18 -17.62 -13.53
CA ALA A 176 -2.39 -16.79 -12.61
C ALA A 176 -0.88 -16.94 -12.85
N LEU A 177 -0.41 -18.18 -13.03
CA LEU A 177 1.00 -18.51 -13.26
C LEU A 177 1.47 -18.03 -14.64
N GLU A 178 0.66 -18.21 -15.69
CA GLU A 178 0.88 -17.65 -17.02
C GLU A 178 0.94 -16.11 -16.98
N SER A 179 0.18 -15.47 -16.10
CA SER A 179 0.22 -14.01 -15.93
C SER A 179 1.51 -13.56 -15.23
N VAL A 180 2.06 -14.34 -14.31
CA VAL A 180 3.39 -14.11 -13.71
C VAL A 180 4.49 -14.22 -14.77
N GLU A 181 4.45 -15.29 -15.56
CA GLU A 181 5.45 -15.55 -16.60
C GLU A 181 5.42 -14.49 -17.70
N ARG A 182 4.23 -14.14 -18.21
CA ARG A 182 4.05 -13.06 -19.20
C ARG A 182 4.49 -11.71 -18.68
N ALA A 183 4.26 -11.41 -17.42
CA ALA A 183 4.66 -10.14 -16.82
C ALA A 183 6.19 -10.00 -16.65
N SER A 184 6.98 -11.08 -16.81
CA SER A 184 8.42 -11.11 -16.55
C SER A 184 8.81 -10.49 -15.20
N THR A 185 7.89 -10.51 -14.24
CA THR A 185 8.10 -9.93 -12.91
C THR A 185 8.73 -11.00 -12.03
N ARG A 186 9.84 -10.66 -11.37
CA ARG A 186 10.55 -11.54 -10.43
C ARG A 186 10.71 -10.83 -9.09
N GLY A 187 10.64 -11.59 -8.00
CA GLY A 187 10.90 -11.08 -6.63
C GLY A 187 9.81 -11.45 -5.63
N ALA A 188 9.78 -10.76 -4.49
CA ALA A 188 9.00 -11.15 -3.31
C ALA A 188 7.50 -11.39 -3.57
N PHE A 189 6.88 -10.63 -4.49
CA PHE A 189 5.45 -10.77 -4.84
C PHE A 189 5.13 -12.04 -5.62
N THR A 190 6.13 -12.69 -6.24
CA THR A 190 5.93 -13.93 -7.01
C THR A 190 6.10 -15.20 -6.17
N LYS A 191 6.71 -15.09 -4.98
CA LYS A 191 6.93 -16.21 -4.06
C LYS A 191 5.64 -16.95 -3.74
N SER A 192 4.61 -16.22 -3.30
CA SER A 192 3.31 -16.80 -2.91
C SER A 192 2.58 -17.47 -4.07
N ILE A 193 2.86 -17.06 -5.30
CA ILE A 193 2.25 -17.64 -6.50
C ILE A 193 2.96 -18.94 -6.88
N TYR A 194 4.30 -18.95 -6.87
CA TYR A 194 5.07 -20.17 -7.10
C TYR A 194 4.82 -21.23 -6.02
N HIS A 195 4.70 -20.82 -4.76
CA HIS A 195 4.34 -21.73 -3.68
C HIS A 195 3.00 -22.44 -3.93
N ARG A 196 2.04 -21.73 -4.51
CA ARG A 196 0.73 -22.31 -4.88
C ARG A 196 0.82 -23.26 -6.06
N GLY A 197 1.60 -22.90 -7.09
CA GLY A 197 1.90 -23.81 -8.19
C GLY A 197 2.49 -25.13 -7.69
N TYR A 198 3.43 -25.06 -6.73
CA TYR A 198 3.98 -26.24 -6.05
C TYR A 198 2.87 -27.08 -5.38
N ALA A 199 2.06 -26.46 -4.50
CA ALA A 199 1.04 -27.18 -3.73
C ALA A 199 -0.01 -27.88 -4.62
N ILE A 200 -0.34 -27.29 -5.76
CA ILE A 200 -1.28 -27.86 -6.73
C ILE A 200 -0.67 -29.08 -7.42
N CYS A 201 0.55 -28.98 -7.92
CA CYS A 201 1.24 -30.10 -8.56
C CYS A 201 1.48 -31.25 -7.57
N ASP A 202 1.86 -30.93 -6.33
CA ASP A 202 2.08 -31.92 -5.26
C ASP A 202 0.78 -32.69 -4.94
N THR A 203 -0.34 -31.98 -4.78
CA THR A 203 -1.67 -32.59 -4.55
C THR A 203 -2.12 -33.45 -5.75
N ALA A 204 -1.75 -33.08 -6.97
CA ALA A 204 -2.06 -33.81 -8.19
C ALA A 204 -1.13 -35.00 -8.45
N GLY A 205 -0.08 -35.20 -7.64
CA GLY A 205 0.96 -36.21 -7.89
C GLY A 205 1.91 -35.87 -9.07
N ASP A 206 1.86 -34.64 -9.58
CA ASP A 206 2.77 -34.14 -10.60
C ASP A 206 4.10 -33.70 -9.97
N ASN A 207 4.97 -34.67 -9.74
CA ASN A 207 6.29 -34.46 -9.14
C ASN A 207 7.18 -33.52 -9.98
N ALA A 208 7.02 -33.50 -11.31
CA ALA A 208 7.84 -32.68 -12.19
C ALA A 208 7.43 -31.20 -12.10
N GLY A 209 6.13 -30.92 -12.15
CA GLY A 209 5.59 -29.58 -11.96
C GLY A 209 5.86 -29.03 -10.57
N ALA A 210 5.68 -29.86 -9.52
CA ALA A 210 5.94 -29.47 -8.14
C ALA A 210 7.40 -29.02 -7.97
N ARG A 211 8.35 -29.81 -8.48
CA ARG A 211 9.78 -29.48 -8.47
C ARG A 211 10.07 -28.18 -9.23
N SER A 212 9.47 -27.97 -10.39
CA SER A 212 9.68 -26.76 -11.20
C SER A 212 9.25 -25.49 -10.46
N TYR A 213 8.06 -25.52 -9.86
CA TYR A 213 7.54 -24.39 -9.10
C TYR A 213 8.31 -24.12 -7.82
N LEU A 214 8.73 -25.16 -7.09
CA LEU A 214 9.57 -25.01 -5.90
C LEU A 214 10.91 -24.34 -6.24
N VAL A 215 11.55 -24.73 -7.34
CA VAL A 215 12.79 -24.09 -7.81
C VAL A 215 12.56 -22.61 -8.13
N SER A 216 11.43 -22.27 -8.75
CA SER A 216 11.06 -20.90 -9.08
C SER A 216 10.76 -20.06 -7.83
N GLU A 217 10.10 -20.63 -6.83
CA GLU A 217 9.89 -20.01 -5.52
C GLU A 217 11.23 -19.67 -4.83
N LEU A 218 12.12 -20.65 -4.74
CA LEU A 218 13.44 -20.47 -4.11
C LEU A 218 14.29 -19.42 -4.83
N ARG A 219 14.22 -19.38 -6.17
CA ARG A 219 14.86 -18.32 -6.96
C ARG A 219 14.23 -16.96 -6.67
N ALA A 220 12.91 -16.86 -6.58
CA ALA A 220 12.22 -15.60 -6.26
C ALA A 220 12.62 -15.06 -4.87
N VAL A 221 12.82 -15.94 -3.88
CA VAL A 221 13.33 -15.58 -2.55
C VAL A 221 14.78 -15.10 -2.60
N ARG A 222 15.64 -15.81 -3.34
CA ARG A 222 17.05 -15.42 -3.49
C ARG A 222 17.22 -14.10 -4.25
N ASP A 223 16.44 -13.91 -5.32
CA ASP A 223 16.52 -12.75 -6.19
C ASP A 223 15.82 -11.53 -5.57
N SER A 224 14.95 -11.72 -4.57
CA SER A 224 14.55 -10.64 -3.65
C SER A 224 15.72 -10.28 -2.73
N LYS A 225 16.66 -9.45 -3.22
CA LYS A 225 17.68 -8.82 -2.37
C LYS A 225 17.01 -8.09 -1.20
N GLY A 226 17.61 -8.25 -0.01
CA GLY A 226 16.97 -8.09 1.28
C GLY A 226 16.47 -6.70 1.65
N ILE A 227 15.34 -6.69 2.36
CA ILE A 227 15.24 -5.87 3.57
C ILE A 227 16.04 -6.66 4.61
N THR A 228 17.28 -6.25 4.87
CA THR A 228 17.88 -6.57 6.16
C THR A 228 17.01 -5.87 7.21
N VAL A 229 16.16 -6.64 7.88
CA VAL A 229 15.58 -6.18 9.15
C VAL A 229 16.74 -6.25 10.13
N PRO A 230 17.23 -5.13 10.70
CA PRO A 230 18.22 -5.21 11.75
C PRO A 230 17.61 -6.05 12.89
N MET A 231 18.36 -7.05 13.37
CA MET A 231 18.12 -7.55 14.72
C MET A 231 18.36 -6.41 15.72
#